data_AF-A0A7X1ZAH8-F1
#
_entry.id   AF-A0A7X1ZAH8-F1
#
_cell.length_a   1.000
_cell.length_b   1.000
_cell.length_c   1.000
_cell.angle_alpha   90.00
_cell.angle_beta   90.00
_cell.angle_gamma   90.00
#
_symmetry.space_group_name_H-M   'P 1'
#
loop_
_entity.id
_entity.type
_entity.pdbx_description
1 polymer ?
#
loop_
_entity_poly.entity_id
_entity_poly.type
_entity_poly.pdbx_seq_one_letter_code
_entity_poly.pdbx_strand_id
1 'polypeptide(L)' 'MRITKAALQHVIDENPLHSLGHLAQRLESSHSEIEKLLKTYHLEDYRLDKIKKLRRKEGRKRRDSVER' A
#
# COMPACT_ATOMS: atom_id res chain seq x y z
N MET A 1 -8.00 15.70 12.22
CA MET A 1 -6.65 15.74 11.58
C MET A 1 -6.85 15.47 10.09
N ARG A 2 -6.31 16.31 9.18
CA ARG A 2 -6.51 16.11 7.73
C ARG A 2 -5.41 15.20 7.20
N ILE A 3 -5.76 13.96 6.84
CA ILE A 3 -4.80 13.04 6.20
C ILE A 3 -4.44 13.62 4.84
N THR A 4 -3.13 13.82 4.61
CA THR A 4 -2.61 14.30 3.33
C THR A 4 -2.36 13.13 2.39
N LYS A 5 -2.32 13.41 1.08
CA LYS A 5 -1.92 12.41 0.08
C LYS A 5 -0.57 11.79 0.41
N ALA A 6 0.40 12.61 0.82
CA ALA A 6 1.75 12.16 1.14
C ALA A 6 1.78 11.20 2.35
N ALA A 7 1.00 11.47 3.39
CA ALA A 7 0.92 10.59 4.56
C ALA A 7 0.33 9.21 4.19
N LEU A 8 -0.79 9.21 3.43
CA LEU A 8 -1.41 7.97 2.99
C LEU A 8 -0.49 7.18 2.03
N GLN A 9 0.22 7.88 1.16
CA GLN A 9 1.18 7.27 0.23
C GLN A 9 2.39 6.67 0.96
N HIS A 10 2.90 7.34 1.99
CA HIS A 10 3.99 6.82 2.83
C HIS A 10 3.62 5.48 3.48
N VAL A 11 2.42 5.36 4.06
CA VAL A 11 1.98 4.10 4.68
C VAL A 11 1.81 2.98 3.63
N ILE A 12 1.35 3.31 2.42
CA ILE A 12 1.30 2.35 1.31
C ILE A 12 2.71 1.90 0.89
N ASP A 13 3.68 2.81 0.91
CA ASP A 13 5.07 2.52 0.54
C ASP A 13 5.80 1.66 1.57
N GLU A 14 5.50 1.83 2.85
CA GLU A 14 6.01 0.97 3.93
C GLU A 14 5.57 -0.48 3.72
N ASN A 15 4.28 -0.69 3.45
CA ASN A 15 3.79 -2.00 3.05
C ASN A 15 2.43 -1.90 2.31
N PRO A 16 2.40 -2.16 0.99
CA PRO A 16 1.20 -2.00 0.20
C PRO A 16 0.16 -3.11 0.46
N LEU A 17 0.52 -4.17 1.19
CA LEU A 17 -0.36 -5.28 1.58
C LEU A 17 -1.18 -4.98 2.84
N HIS A 18 -0.93 -3.87 3.55
CA HIS A 18 -1.75 -3.49 4.69
C HIS A 18 -3.24 -3.43 4.31
N SER A 19 -4.09 -4.04 5.13
CA SER A 19 -5.53 -3.92 4.98
C SER A 19 -5.97 -2.47 5.24
N LEU A 20 -7.13 -2.10 4.70
CA LEU A 20 -7.70 -0.77 4.94
C LEU A 20 -7.91 -0.49 6.44
N GLY A 21 -8.26 -1.51 7.23
CA GLY A 21 -8.37 -1.40 8.69
C GLY A 21 -7.02 -1.09 9.37
N HIS A 22 -5.91 -1.66 8.88
CA HIS A 22 -4.59 -1.33 9.39
C HIS A 22 -4.18 0.10 9.01
N LEU A 23 -4.48 0.54 7.79
CA LEU A 23 -4.25 1.92 7.37
C LEU A 23 -5.07 2.91 8.21
N ALA A 24 -6.33 2.57 8.51
CA ALA A 24 -7.22 3.36 9.34
C ALA A 24 -6.71 3.50 10.77
N GLN A 25 -6.26 2.40 11.40
CA GLN A 25 -5.66 2.45 12.73
C GLN A 25 -4.38 3.30 12.75
N ARG A 26 -3.49 3.13 11.77
CA ARG A 26 -2.20 3.83 11.71
C ARG A 26 -2.32 5.32 11.43
N LEU A 27 -3.40 5.73 10.76
CA LEU A 27 -3.71 7.13 10.45
C LEU A 27 -4.78 7.73 11.37
N GLU A 28 -5.13 7.02 12.46
CA GLU A 28 -6.14 7.44 13.44
C GLU A 28 -7.45 7.91 12.78
N SER A 29 -7.91 7.15 11.79
CA SER A 29 -9.05 7.49 10.95
C SER A 29 -9.97 6.29 10.75
N SER A 30 -11.13 6.51 10.14
CA SER A 30 -12.10 5.46 9.87
C SER A 30 -11.80 4.74 8.56
N HIS A 31 -12.21 3.47 8.48
CA HIS A 31 -12.08 2.67 7.25
C HIS A 31 -12.69 3.38 6.02
N SER A 32 -13.91 3.92 6.18
CA SER A 32 -14.63 4.63 5.12
C SER A 32 -13.91 5.91 4.68
N GLU A 33 -13.26 6.62 5.61
CA GLU A 33 -12.49 7.82 5.29
C GLU A 33 -11.22 7.47 4.51
N ILE A 34 -10.49 6.42 4.90
CA ILE A 34 -9.35 5.91 4.13
C ILE A 34 -9.77 5.50 2.72
N GLU A 35 -10.89 4.78 2.57
CA GLU A 35 -11.40 4.39 1.26
C GLU A 35 -11.70 5.61 0.38
N LYS A 36 -12.36 6.63 0.96
CA LYS A 36 -12.64 7.89 0.26
C LYS A 36 -11.36 8.62 -0.14
N LEU A 37 -10.35 8.66 0.73
CA LEU A 37 -9.06 9.31 0.47
C LEU A 37 -8.25 8.58 -0.60
N LEU A 38 -8.26 7.24 -0.61
CA LEU A 38 -7.64 6.44 -1.65
C LEU A 38 -8.22 6.77 -3.04
N LYS A 39 -9.55 6.84 -3.13
CA LYS A 39 -10.27 7.26 -4.35
C LYS A 39 -9.93 8.70 -4.74
N THR A 40 -10.04 9.63 -3.79
CA THR A 40 -9.82 11.07 -4.00
C THR A 40 -8.39 11.37 -4.47
N TYR A 41 -7.41 10.66 -3.94
CA TYR A 41 -6.00 10.85 -4.29
C TYR A 41 -5.50 9.95 -5.43
N HIS A 42 -6.39 9.12 -6.00
CA HIS A 42 -6.07 8.12 -7.02
C HIS A 42 -4.92 7.19 -6.60
N LEU A 43 -4.92 6.75 -5.34
CA LEU A 43 -3.88 5.88 -4.78
C LEU A 43 -4.22 4.38 -4.89
N GLU A 44 -5.40 4.02 -5.39
CA GLU A 44 -5.81 2.62 -5.61
C GLU A 44 -4.88 1.93 -6.62
N ASP A 45 -4.70 2.54 -7.80
CA ASP A 45 -3.79 2.04 -8.84
C ASP A 45 -2.34 2.05 -8.39
N TYR A 46 -1.95 3.09 -7.64
CA TYR A 46 -0.61 3.20 -7.05
C TYR A 46 -0.31 2.02 -6.13
N ARG A 47 -1.25 1.71 -5.21
CA ARG A 47 -1.13 0.58 -4.30
C ARG A 47 -1.06 -0.74 -5.06
N LEU A 48 -1.88 -0.93 -6.08
CA LEU A 48 -1.86 -2.13 -6.93
C LEU A 48 -0.52 -2.29 -7.67
N ASP A 49 0.05 -1.21 -8.21
CA ASP A 49 1.37 -1.24 -8.85
C ASP A 49 2.48 -1.63 -7.85
N LYS A 50 2.43 -1.10 -6.63
CA LYS A 50 3.37 -1.47 -5.55
C LYS A 50 3.26 -2.95 -5.18
N ILE A 51 2.04 -3.49 -5.09
CA ILE A 51 1.82 -4.94 -4.88
C ILE A 51 2.40 -5.76 -6.04
N LYS A 52 2.17 -5.36 -7.29
CA LYS A 52 2.72 -6.05 -8.48
C LYS A 52 4.25 -6.04 -8.46
N LYS A 53 4.88 -4.91 -8.13
CA LYS A 53 6.33 -4.77 -7.99
C LYS A 53 6.89 -5.66 -6.87
N LEU A 54 6.22 -5.70 -5.72
CA LEU A 54 6.60 -6.56 -4.59
C LEU A 54 6.58 -8.04 -5.00
N ARG A 55 5.48 -8.50 -5.60
CA ARG A 55 5.35 -9.89 -6.09
C ARG A 55 6.41 -10.24 -7.13
N ARG A 56 6.72 -9.34 -8.06
CA ARG A 56 7.80 -9.53 -9.05
C ARG A 56 9.17 -9.64 -8.38
N LYS A 57 9.46 -8.82 -7.37
CA LYS A 57 10.72 -8.86 -6.62
C LYS A 57 10.88 -10.20 -5.89
N GLU A 58 9.84 -10.66 -5.21
CA GLU A 58 9.85 -11.97 -4.53
C GLU A 58 9.97 -13.14 -5.51
N GLY A 59 9.29 -13.06 -6.66
CA GLY A 59 9.38 -14.07 -7.71
C GLY A 59 10.75 -14.13 -8.40
N ARG A 60 11.49 -13.01 -8.47
CA ARG A 60 12.89 -13.01 -8.90
C ARG A 60 13.79 -13.66 -7.84
N LYS A 61 13.65 -13.24 -6.58
CA LYS A 61 14.42 -13.81 -5.46
C LYS A 61 14.27 -15.33 -5.37
N ARG A 62 13.07 -15.88 -5.59
CA ARG A 62 12.85 -17.33 -5.63
C ARG A 62 13.62 -18.01 -6.76
N ARG A 63 13.66 -17.44 -7.96
CA ARG A 63 14.42 -18.00 -9.10
C ARG A 63 15.92 -18.01 -8.81
N ASP A 64 16.45 -16.89 -8.32
CA ASP A 64 17.88 -16.77 -7.96
C ASP A 64 18.31 -17.75 -6.85
N SER A 65 17.35 -18.21 -6.02
CA SER A 65 17.60 -19.15 -4.92
C SER A 65 17.44 -20.62 -5.32
N VAL A 66 16.83 -20.91 -6.48
CA VAL A 66 16.63 -22.28 -7.01
C VAL A 66 17.78 -22.68 -7.95
N GLU A 67 18.47 -21.71 -8.56
CA GLU A 67 19.60 -21.93 -9.47
C GLU A 67 20.98 -21.93 -8.78
N ARG A 68 21.03 -21.99 -7.44
CA ARG A 68 22.27 -22.16 -6.65
C ARG A 68 22.23 -23.46 -5.88
#